data_AF-A0A3C1FPD3-F1
#
_entry.id   AF-A0A3C1FPD3-F1
#
_cell.length_a   1.000
_cell.length_b   1.000
_cell.length_c   1.000
_cell.angle_alpha   90.00
_cell.angle_beta   90.00
_cell.angle_gamma   90.00
#
_symmetry.space_group_name_H-M   'P 1'
#
loop_
_entity.id
_entity.type
_entity.pdbx_description
1 polymer ?
#
loop_
_entity_poly.entity_id
_entity_poly.type
_entity_poly.pdbx_seq_one_letter_code
_entity_poly.pdbx_strand_id
1 'polypeptide(L)'
;RRQPPTPEMTAASLKMRKFIYGYQPGMRALLTGPLYHSAPNMYGTFTLKFDGTLYLMPRFDAEQTLAMIAREGITHVHMVPTMFVRLLKLPQEVRARYDLSHIVRVNHGAAPCPPEIKRQMIDWWGPVLGEYYGGTETGTVVFCDSEQWLAHPGTVGRPVEGGHVRIYDADGQVLPAGEIGEIFVRL
;
A
#
# COMPACT_ATOMS: atom_id res chain seq x y z
N ARG A 1 -22.72 -2.20 20.71
CA ARG A 1 -22.21 -0.91 20.18
C ARG A 1 -20.68 -0.99 20.21
N ARG A 2 -19.94 -0.75 19.11
CA ARG A 2 -18.46 -0.73 19.16
C ARG A 2 -18.04 0.36 20.15
N GLN A 3 -17.22 0.02 21.14
CA GLN A 3 -16.63 1.02 22.02
C GLN A 3 -15.59 1.82 21.25
N PRO A 4 -15.40 3.12 21.57
CA PRO A 4 -14.30 3.88 21.00
C PRO A 4 -12.97 3.21 21.36
N PRO A 5 -11.95 3.30 20.49
CA PRO A 5 -10.63 2.78 20.80
C PRO A 5 -10.04 3.51 22.02
N THR A 6 -9.33 2.77 22.88
CA THR A 6 -8.59 3.38 23.99
C THR A 6 -7.42 4.23 23.45
N PRO A 7 -6.83 5.12 24.28
CA PRO A 7 -5.63 5.85 23.91
C PRO A 7 -4.48 4.94 23.45
N GLU A 8 -4.28 3.81 24.11
CA GLU A 8 -3.24 2.83 23.78
C GLU A 8 -3.51 2.17 22.44
N MET A 9 -4.75 1.75 22.17
CA MET A 9 -5.16 1.21 20.88
C MET A 9 -4.97 2.24 19.74
N THR A 10 -5.27 3.51 20.03
CA THR A 10 -5.08 4.61 19.08
C THR A 10 -3.60 4.83 18.78
N ALA A 11 -2.74 4.84 19.79
CA ALA A 11 -1.29 4.98 19.64
C ALA A 11 -0.68 3.80 18.88
N ALA A 12 -1.08 2.56 19.19
CA ALA A 12 -0.65 1.37 18.46
C ALA A 12 -1.06 1.42 16.98
N SER A 13 -2.31 1.81 16.69
CA SER A 13 -2.82 1.97 15.33
C SER A 13 -2.05 3.04 14.55
N LEU A 14 -1.71 4.17 15.19
CA LEU A 14 -0.89 5.23 14.58
C LEU A 14 0.53 4.74 14.25
N LYS A 15 1.18 4.05 15.20
CA LYS A 15 2.52 3.46 15.00
C LYS A 15 2.52 2.46 13.84
N MET A 16 1.54 1.55 13.81
CA MET A 16 1.38 0.55 12.76
C MET A 16 1.15 1.21 11.38
N ARG A 17 0.26 2.19 11.30
CA ARG A 17 -0.01 2.92 10.04
C ARG A 17 1.21 3.69 9.56
N LYS A 18 1.95 4.33 10.47
CA LYS A 18 3.21 5.01 10.15
C LYS A 18 4.21 4.04 9.53
N PHE A 19 4.35 2.84 10.09
CA PHE A 19 5.22 1.80 9.55
C PHE A 19 4.79 1.32 8.15
N ILE A 20 3.53 0.95 7.98
CA ILE A 20 3.00 0.42 6.71
C ILE A 20 3.11 1.47 5.61
N TYR A 21 2.55 2.65 5.85
CA TYR A 21 2.34 3.65 4.81
C TYR A 21 3.46 4.68 4.70
N GLY A 22 4.44 4.64 5.61
CA GLY A 22 5.57 5.57 5.64
C GLY A 22 5.21 6.98 6.12
N TYR A 23 4.06 7.19 6.76
CA TYR A 23 3.61 8.55 7.12
C TYR A 23 4.68 9.33 7.89
N GLN A 24 4.97 10.54 7.42
CA GLN A 24 5.95 11.42 8.04
C GLN A 24 5.48 12.88 8.01
N PRO A 25 5.86 13.70 9.02
CA PRO A 25 5.62 15.14 9.00
C PRO A 25 6.06 15.79 7.69
N GLY A 26 5.22 16.66 7.13
CA GLY A 26 5.54 17.40 5.90
C GLY A 26 5.54 16.55 4.63
N MET A 27 5.08 15.29 4.67
CA MET A 27 4.95 14.47 3.46
C MET A 27 4.04 15.11 2.42
N ARG A 28 4.31 14.81 1.15
CA ARG A 28 3.51 15.26 0.00
C ARG A 28 2.95 14.01 -0.64
N ALA A 29 1.66 13.76 -0.42
CA ALA A 29 1.03 12.49 -0.71
C ALA A 29 0.09 12.61 -1.89
N LEU A 30 0.27 11.77 -2.90
CA LEU A 30 -0.65 11.67 -4.03
C LEU A 30 -1.64 10.53 -3.83
N LEU A 31 -2.93 10.85 -3.92
CA LEU A 31 -4.03 9.90 -3.89
C LEU A 31 -4.67 9.81 -5.28
N THR A 32 -4.55 8.64 -5.90
CA THR A 32 -5.06 8.36 -7.26
C THR A 32 -6.39 7.58 -7.27
N GLY A 33 -6.86 7.17 -6.08
CA GLY A 33 -8.10 6.42 -5.88
C GLY A 33 -9.22 7.26 -5.26
N PRO A 34 -10.50 6.91 -5.51
CA PRO A 34 -11.64 7.62 -4.93
C PRO A 34 -11.71 7.55 -3.40
N LEU A 35 -11.90 8.71 -2.74
CA LEU A 35 -11.98 8.85 -1.28
C LEU A 35 -13.18 8.14 -0.61
N TYR A 36 -14.15 7.65 -1.38
CA TYR A 36 -15.27 6.86 -0.84
C TYR A 36 -14.88 5.39 -0.57
N HIS A 37 -13.73 4.93 -1.07
CA HIS A 37 -13.19 3.61 -0.72
C HIS A 37 -12.40 3.65 0.58
N SER A 38 -12.44 2.55 1.34
CA SER A 38 -11.84 2.45 2.68
C SER A 38 -10.34 2.77 2.72
N ALA A 39 -9.54 2.16 1.83
CA ALA A 39 -8.10 2.38 1.79
C ALA A 39 -7.71 3.83 1.37
N PRO A 40 -8.21 4.39 0.25
CA PRO A 40 -7.96 5.78 -0.10
C PRO A 40 -8.43 6.79 0.94
N ASN A 41 -9.61 6.58 1.53
CA ASN A 41 -10.14 7.44 2.60
C ASN A 41 -9.20 7.48 3.80
N MET A 42 -8.78 6.29 4.23
CA MET A 42 -7.84 6.14 5.32
C MET A 42 -6.52 6.82 4.99
N TYR A 43 -5.99 6.60 3.79
CA TYR A 43 -4.72 7.15 3.36
C TYR A 43 -4.71 8.68 3.35
N GLY A 44 -5.75 9.28 2.76
CA GLY A 44 -5.93 10.74 2.76
C GLY A 44 -6.10 11.30 4.17
N THR A 45 -6.95 10.68 4.99
CA THR A 45 -7.19 11.12 6.38
C THR A 45 -5.90 11.11 7.21
N PHE A 46 -5.09 10.06 7.10
CA PHE A 46 -3.85 9.97 7.88
C PHE A 46 -2.74 10.86 7.32
N THR A 47 -2.70 11.10 6.01
CA THR A 47 -1.81 12.15 5.44
C THR A 47 -2.01 13.47 6.18
N LEU A 48 -3.25 13.92 6.36
CA LEU A 48 -3.56 15.17 7.06
C LEU A 48 -3.24 15.10 8.57
N LYS A 49 -3.45 13.95 9.21
CA LYS A 49 -3.12 13.75 10.64
C LYS A 49 -1.62 13.80 10.93
N PHE A 50 -0.77 13.58 9.93
CA PHE A 50 0.68 13.63 10.03
C PHE A 50 1.24 14.92 9.40
N ASP A 51 0.49 16.02 9.42
CA ASP A 51 0.90 17.33 8.88
C ASP A 51 1.37 17.26 7.40
N GLY A 52 0.81 16.32 6.65
CA GLY A 52 1.10 16.11 5.24
C GLY A 52 0.19 16.93 4.33
N THR A 53 0.69 17.22 3.12
CA THR A 53 -0.10 17.81 2.04
C THR A 53 -0.68 16.70 1.18
N LEU A 54 -2.02 16.65 1.04
CA LEU A 54 -2.73 15.68 0.23
C LEU A 54 -3.05 16.25 -1.16
N TYR A 55 -2.53 15.59 -2.20
CA TYR A 55 -2.82 15.85 -3.59
C TYR A 55 -3.84 14.83 -4.09
N LEU A 56 -4.98 15.32 -4.56
CA LEU A 56 -6.04 14.46 -5.09
C LEU A 56 -5.99 14.45 -6.61
N MET A 57 -5.97 13.25 -7.19
CA MET A 57 -6.17 13.03 -8.61
C MET A 57 -7.55 12.39 -8.82
N PRO A 58 -8.59 13.16 -9.20
CA PRO A 58 -9.96 12.65 -9.28
C PRO A 58 -10.14 11.48 -10.26
N ARG A 59 -9.32 11.46 -11.31
CA ARG A 59 -9.28 10.39 -12.30
C ARG A 59 -7.83 10.06 -12.60
N PHE A 60 -7.45 8.80 -12.40
CA PHE A 60 -6.10 8.35 -12.68
C PHE A 60 -5.77 8.40 -14.18
N ASP A 61 -4.70 9.13 -14.47
CA ASP A 61 -3.99 9.15 -15.74
C ASP A 61 -2.50 8.86 -15.50
N ALA A 62 -1.91 8.02 -16.35
CA ALA A 62 -0.58 7.46 -16.10
C ALA A 62 0.52 8.52 -16.28
N GLU A 63 0.53 9.26 -17.39
CA GLU A 63 1.56 10.27 -17.64
C GLU A 63 1.36 11.50 -16.75
N GLN A 64 0.11 11.93 -16.54
CA GLN A 64 -0.19 13.02 -15.60
C GLN A 64 0.20 12.68 -14.16
N THR A 65 0.14 11.41 -13.77
CA THR A 65 0.65 10.97 -12.46
C THR A 65 2.16 11.20 -12.36
N LEU A 66 2.93 10.80 -13.36
CA LEU A 66 4.39 11.03 -13.38
C LEU A 66 4.71 12.53 -13.37
N ALA A 67 4.02 13.31 -14.21
CA ALA A 67 4.18 14.75 -14.28
C ALA A 67 3.86 15.44 -12.95
N MET A 68 2.79 15.03 -12.27
CA MET A 68 2.41 15.57 -10.96
C MET A 68 3.44 15.18 -9.89
N ILE A 69 3.93 13.94 -9.90
CA ILE A 69 4.95 13.49 -8.94
C ILE A 69 6.20 14.35 -9.02
N ALA A 70 6.70 14.59 -10.23
CA ALA A 70 7.89 15.40 -10.47
C ALA A 70 7.64 16.88 -10.14
N ARG A 71 6.58 17.48 -10.70
CA ARG A 71 6.28 18.91 -10.56
C ARG A 71 6.01 19.30 -9.10
N GLU A 72 5.25 18.47 -8.39
CA GLU A 72 4.86 18.76 -7.01
C GLU A 72 5.83 18.17 -6.00
N GLY A 73 6.91 17.48 -6.39
CA GLY A 73 7.80 16.85 -5.41
C GLY A 73 7.08 15.85 -4.50
N ILE A 74 6.19 15.03 -5.07
CA ILE A 74 5.43 14.02 -4.31
C ILE A 74 6.40 12.98 -3.76
N THR A 75 6.32 12.72 -2.45
CA THR A 75 7.17 11.73 -1.78
C THR A 75 6.43 10.43 -1.48
N HIS A 76 5.11 10.48 -1.38
CA HIS A 76 4.28 9.34 -1.00
C HIS A 76 3.14 9.14 -1.99
N VAL A 77 2.89 7.90 -2.40
CA VAL A 77 1.78 7.61 -3.32
C VAL A 77 0.99 6.40 -2.85
N HIS A 78 -0.33 6.47 -3.01
CA HIS A 78 -1.21 5.30 -2.89
C HIS A 78 -1.73 4.91 -4.28
N MET A 79 -1.67 3.62 -4.61
CA MET A 79 -2.08 3.08 -5.91
C MET A 79 -2.73 1.69 -5.78
N VAL A 80 -3.24 1.19 -6.90
CA VAL A 80 -3.68 -0.21 -7.06
C VAL A 80 -2.91 -0.88 -8.21
N PRO A 81 -2.79 -2.23 -8.25
CA PRO A 81 -1.97 -2.91 -9.27
C PRO A 81 -2.32 -2.59 -10.71
N THR A 82 -3.58 -2.31 -11.03
CA THR A 82 -4.00 -1.93 -12.39
C THR A 82 -3.38 -0.59 -12.83
N MET A 83 -3.05 0.30 -11.90
CA MET A 83 -2.35 1.56 -12.17
C MET A 83 -0.88 1.31 -12.50
N PHE A 84 -0.22 0.37 -11.82
CA PHE A 84 1.15 -0.05 -12.16
C PHE A 84 1.23 -0.58 -13.59
N VAL A 85 0.29 -1.45 -13.98
CA VAL A 85 0.21 -1.95 -15.36
C VAL A 85 0.08 -0.80 -16.35
N ARG A 86 -0.76 0.20 -16.05
CA ARG A 86 -0.93 1.38 -16.92
C ARG A 86 0.32 2.25 -16.99
N LEU A 87 1.06 2.41 -15.89
CA LEU A 87 2.32 3.14 -15.87
C LEU A 87 3.40 2.42 -16.68
N LEU A 88 3.54 1.10 -16.51
CA LEU A 88 4.53 0.30 -17.23
C LEU A 88 4.24 0.20 -18.74
N LYS A 89 2.98 0.40 -19.15
CA LYS A 89 2.58 0.48 -20.57
C LYS A 89 2.93 1.83 -21.22
N LEU A 90 3.35 2.84 -20.46
CA LEU A 90 3.84 4.08 -21.05
C LEU A 90 5.12 3.82 -21.86
N PRO A 91 5.29 4.50 -23.01
CA PRO A 91 6.54 4.46 -23.76
C PRO A 91 7.74 4.80 -22.87
N GLN A 92 8.90 4.19 -23.14
CA GLN A 92 10.09 4.34 -22.29
C GLN A 92 10.55 5.80 -22.24
N GLU A 93 10.45 6.53 -23.35
CA GLU A 93 10.75 7.96 -23.46
C GLU A 93 9.84 8.85 -22.61
N VAL A 94 8.59 8.43 -22.36
CA VAL A 94 7.69 9.12 -21.44
C VAL A 94 8.10 8.83 -20.00
N ARG A 95 8.37 7.56 -19.67
CA ARG A 95 8.80 7.15 -18.33
C ARG A 95 10.13 7.80 -17.90
N ALA A 96 11.06 7.96 -18.83
CA ALA A 96 12.37 8.56 -18.59
C ALA A 96 12.38 10.10 -18.49
N ARG A 97 11.26 10.76 -18.80
CA ARG A 97 11.16 12.24 -18.80
C ARG A 97 11.12 12.85 -17.40
N TYR A 98 10.70 12.08 -16.40
CA TYR A 98 10.39 12.58 -15.06
C TYR A 98 11.41 12.05 -14.07
N ASP A 99 11.97 12.95 -13.25
CA ASP A 99 12.72 12.53 -12.06
C ASP A 99 11.74 12.11 -10.97
N LEU A 100 11.91 10.87 -10.51
CA LEU A 100 11.09 10.20 -9.49
C LEU A 100 11.95 9.74 -8.31
N SER A 101 13.23 10.10 -8.28
CA SER A 101 14.20 9.60 -7.29
C SER A 101 13.91 10.07 -5.86
N HIS A 102 13.11 11.13 -5.69
CA HIS A 102 12.66 11.66 -4.39
C HIS A 102 11.45 10.93 -3.79
N ILE A 103 10.88 9.94 -4.49
CA ILE A 103 9.81 9.12 -3.92
C ILE A 103 10.36 8.33 -2.73
N VAL A 104 9.65 8.39 -1.61
CA VAL A 104 9.99 7.70 -0.35
C VAL A 104 9.16 6.44 -0.16
N ARG A 105 7.88 6.46 -0.56
CA ARG A 105 6.98 5.33 -0.35
C ARG A 105 5.85 5.26 -1.37
N VAL A 106 5.61 4.06 -1.91
CA VAL A 106 4.49 3.75 -2.80
C VAL A 106 3.71 2.58 -2.23
N ASN A 107 2.53 2.83 -1.70
CA ASN A 107 1.68 1.78 -1.13
C ASN A 107 0.67 1.29 -2.16
N HIS A 108 0.49 -0.02 -2.24
CA HIS A 108 -0.61 -0.61 -2.99
C HIS A 108 -1.25 -1.81 -2.29
N GLY A 109 -2.46 -2.12 -2.71
CA GLY A 109 -3.25 -3.25 -2.25
C GLY A 109 -4.57 -3.30 -3.02
N ALA A 110 -5.62 -3.82 -2.37
CA ALA A 110 -6.99 -3.91 -2.90
C ALA A 110 -7.20 -4.86 -4.11
N ALA A 111 -6.15 -5.34 -4.75
CA ALA A 111 -6.19 -6.39 -5.76
C ALA A 111 -4.86 -7.16 -5.75
N PRO A 112 -4.83 -8.41 -6.27
CA PRO A 112 -3.59 -9.14 -6.49
C PRO A 112 -2.64 -8.36 -7.42
N CYS A 113 -1.38 -8.22 -7.02
CA CYS A 113 -0.34 -7.67 -7.88
C CYS A 113 0.43 -8.82 -8.56
N PRO A 114 0.42 -8.93 -9.90
CA PRO A 114 1.21 -9.94 -10.58
C PRO A 114 2.70 -9.78 -10.23
N PRO A 115 3.43 -10.86 -9.89
CA PRO A 115 4.82 -10.74 -9.47
C PRO A 115 5.71 -9.99 -10.46
N GLU A 116 5.53 -10.25 -11.76
CA GLU A 116 6.28 -9.56 -12.82
C GLU A 116 6.04 -8.04 -12.82
N ILE A 117 4.81 -7.61 -12.60
CA ILE A 117 4.47 -6.17 -12.52
C ILE A 117 5.11 -5.53 -11.30
N LYS A 118 5.08 -6.22 -10.15
CA LYS A 118 5.70 -5.74 -8.93
C LYS A 118 7.22 -5.61 -9.09
N ARG A 119 7.88 -6.59 -9.71
CA ARG A 119 9.32 -6.56 -10.01
C ARG A 119 9.67 -5.37 -10.90
N GLN A 120 9.00 -5.21 -12.04
CA GLN A 120 9.26 -4.11 -12.97
C GLN A 120 9.08 -2.72 -12.33
N MET A 121 8.10 -2.56 -11.42
CA MET A 121 7.94 -1.32 -10.67
C MET A 121 9.08 -1.09 -9.68
N ILE A 122 9.55 -2.12 -8.97
CA ILE A 122 10.70 -2.01 -8.06
C ILE A 122 11.98 -1.68 -8.85
N ASP A 123 12.18 -2.31 -10.01
CA ASP A 123 13.35 -2.05 -10.86
C ASP A 123 13.34 -0.61 -11.41
N TRP A 124 12.16 -0.06 -11.68
CA TRP A 124 12.00 1.30 -12.23
C TRP A 124 11.99 2.39 -11.14
N TRP A 125 11.18 2.26 -10.10
CA TRP A 125 11.01 3.30 -9.06
C TRP A 125 11.89 3.07 -7.84
N GLY A 126 12.63 1.97 -7.80
CA GLY A 126 13.44 1.56 -6.66
C GLY A 126 12.65 0.82 -5.58
N PRO A 127 13.32 0.42 -4.48
CA PRO A 127 12.74 -0.39 -3.40
C PRO A 127 11.85 0.43 -2.45
N VAL A 128 10.97 1.27 -3.01
CA VAL A 128 10.06 2.16 -2.29
C VAL A 128 8.64 1.62 -2.19
N LEU A 129 8.37 0.45 -2.78
CA LEU A 129 7.04 -0.15 -2.79
C LEU A 129 6.73 -0.85 -1.46
N GLY A 130 5.52 -0.65 -0.96
CA GLY A 130 4.89 -1.39 0.13
C GLY A 130 3.58 -2.03 -0.36
N GLU A 131 3.37 -3.28 -0.03
CA GLU A 131 2.15 -4.03 -0.32
C GLU A 131 1.43 -4.36 0.97
N TYR A 132 0.14 -4.08 1.02
CA TYR A 132 -0.70 -4.43 2.13
C TYR A 132 -1.85 -5.35 1.69
N TYR A 133 -2.19 -6.29 2.57
CA TYR A 133 -3.34 -7.16 2.43
C TYR A 133 -4.29 -7.01 3.62
N GLY A 134 -5.59 -7.01 3.32
CA GLY A 134 -6.66 -6.75 4.29
C GLY A 134 -7.99 -6.45 3.63
N GLY A 135 -9.02 -6.24 4.46
CA GLY A 135 -10.40 -5.95 4.04
C GLY A 135 -10.94 -4.67 4.66
N THR A 136 -12.15 -4.26 4.27
CA THR A 136 -12.81 -3.11 4.91
C THR A 136 -13.24 -3.45 6.35
N GLU A 137 -13.46 -4.73 6.61
CA GLU A 137 -13.88 -5.34 7.86
C GLU A 137 -12.76 -5.32 8.92
N THR A 138 -11.51 -5.49 8.48
CA THR A 138 -10.34 -5.71 9.35
C THR A 138 -9.26 -4.64 9.23
N GLY A 139 -9.24 -3.87 8.14
CA GLY A 139 -8.12 -2.97 7.82
C GLY A 139 -6.91 -3.74 7.29
N THR A 140 -5.73 -3.12 7.34
CA THR A 140 -4.47 -3.77 6.94
C THR A 140 -4.02 -4.76 8.00
N VAL A 141 -3.96 -6.04 7.65
CA VAL A 141 -3.53 -7.11 8.58
C VAL A 141 -2.17 -7.67 8.21
N VAL A 142 -1.81 -7.63 6.93
CA VAL A 142 -0.56 -8.18 6.41
C VAL A 142 0.14 -7.12 5.57
N PHE A 143 1.47 -7.09 5.65
CA PHE A 143 2.29 -6.13 4.91
C PHE A 143 3.65 -6.72 4.52
N CYS A 144 4.16 -6.32 3.36
CA CYS A 144 5.58 -6.39 3.04
C CYS A 144 6.09 -5.14 2.31
N ASP A 145 7.36 -4.82 2.53
CA ASP A 145 8.10 -3.87 1.70
C ASP A 145 8.78 -4.55 0.50
N SER A 146 9.49 -3.74 -0.30
CA SER A 146 10.17 -4.20 -1.51
C SER A 146 11.26 -5.22 -1.22
N GLU A 147 12.01 -5.07 -0.12
CA GLU A 147 13.10 -5.98 0.24
C GLU A 147 12.55 -7.36 0.63
N GLN A 148 11.52 -7.37 1.50
CA GLN A 148 10.83 -8.59 1.89
C GLN A 148 10.20 -9.31 0.69
N TRP A 149 9.62 -8.55 -0.24
CA TRP A 149 9.04 -9.08 -1.46
C TRP A 149 10.10 -9.59 -2.45
N LEU A 150 11.23 -8.90 -2.60
CA LEU A 150 12.38 -9.35 -3.40
C LEU A 150 12.92 -10.69 -2.90
N ALA A 151 12.98 -10.88 -1.57
CA ALA A 151 13.39 -12.13 -0.95
C ALA A 151 12.36 -13.28 -1.13
N HIS A 152 11.07 -12.97 -1.28
CA HIS A 152 9.99 -13.96 -1.42
C HIS A 152 8.94 -13.53 -2.47
N PRO A 153 9.26 -13.56 -3.77
CA PRO A 153 8.37 -13.05 -4.81
C PRO A 153 7.02 -13.78 -4.81
N GLY A 154 5.92 -13.01 -4.86
CA GLY A 154 4.55 -13.53 -4.77
C GLY A 154 3.96 -13.55 -3.36
N THR A 155 4.75 -13.25 -2.32
CA THR A 155 4.21 -12.97 -0.99
C THR A 155 3.42 -11.66 -0.96
N VAL A 156 2.43 -11.58 -0.07
CA VAL A 156 1.82 -10.31 0.36
C VAL A 156 2.38 -9.83 1.72
N GLY A 157 3.31 -10.61 2.29
CA GLY A 157 4.08 -10.26 3.46
C GLY A 157 3.74 -11.05 4.71
N ARG A 158 3.87 -10.39 5.86
CA ARG A 158 3.65 -10.99 7.19
C ARG A 158 2.61 -10.21 7.98
N PRO A 159 1.96 -10.84 8.98
CA PRO A 159 1.06 -10.13 9.87
C PRO A 159 1.75 -8.90 10.49
N VAL A 160 1.06 -7.77 10.51
CA VAL A 160 1.54 -6.54 11.16
C VAL A 160 1.46 -6.68 12.68
N GLU A 161 2.00 -5.72 13.44
CA GLU A 161 1.88 -5.72 14.91
C GLU A 161 0.39 -5.76 15.32
N GLY A 162 -0.02 -6.79 16.08
CA GLY A 162 -1.41 -7.06 16.44
C GLY A 162 -2.23 -7.84 15.40
N GLY A 163 -1.70 -8.01 14.19
CA GLY A 163 -2.30 -8.82 13.14
C GLY A 163 -2.12 -10.31 13.39
N HIS A 164 -3.17 -11.08 13.15
CA HIS A 164 -3.17 -12.53 13.21
C HIS A 164 -3.69 -13.11 11.90
N VAL A 165 -2.98 -14.12 11.38
CA VAL A 165 -3.37 -14.88 10.19
C VAL A 165 -3.37 -16.36 10.56
N ARG A 166 -4.43 -17.08 10.17
CA ARG A 166 -4.51 -18.54 10.24
C ARG A 166 -5.12 -19.09 8.95
N ILE A 167 -4.67 -20.28 8.56
CA ILE A 167 -5.15 -21.00 7.38
C ILE A 167 -5.96 -22.20 7.88
N TYR A 168 -7.17 -22.36 7.36
CA TYR A 168 -8.09 -23.43 7.73
C TYR A 168 -8.46 -24.31 6.54
N ASP A 169 -8.68 -25.60 6.78
CA ASP A 169 -9.31 -26.49 5.82
C ASP A 169 -10.85 -26.36 5.83
N ALA A 170 -11.53 -27.19 5.04
CA ALA A 170 -13.00 -27.20 4.94
C ALA A 170 -13.70 -27.68 6.23
N ASP A 171 -12.99 -28.40 7.11
CA ASP A 171 -13.51 -28.93 8.38
C ASP A 171 -13.19 -27.99 9.56
N GLY A 172 -12.59 -26.82 9.30
CA GLY A 172 -12.25 -25.81 10.29
C GLY A 172 -11.01 -26.16 11.13
N GLN A 173 -10.15 -27.06 10.67
CA GLN A 173 -8.87 -27.35 11.31
C GLN A 173 -7.76 -26.43 10.79
N VAL A 174 -6.83 -26.07 11.68
CA VAL A 174 -5.69 -25.22 11.32
C VAL A 174 -4.69 -26.03 10.51
N LEU A 175 -4.33 -25.53 9.32
CA LEU A 175 -3.38 -26.16 8.42
C LEU A 175 -1.92 -25.75 8.73
N PRO A 176 -0.93 -26.65 8.51
CA PRO A 176 0.48 -26.32 8.63
C PRO A 176 0.98 -25.42 7.48
N ALA A 177 2.20 -24.89 7.62
CA ALA A 177 2.82 -24.07 6.57
C ALA A 177 3.01 -24.86 5.27
N GLY A 178 2.62 -24.24 4.15
CA GLY A 178 2.74 -24.84 2.80
C GLY A 178 1.43 -25.40 2.25
N GLU A 179 0.42 -25.62 3.10
CA GLU A 179 -0.88 -26.14 2.70
C GLU A 179 -1.84 -25.02 2.25
N ILE A 180 -2.71 -25.33 1.29
CA ILE A 180 -3.71 -24.39 0.74
C ILE A 180 -5.01 -24.49 1.54
N GLY A 181 -5.54 -23.36 1.98
CA GLY A 181 -6.82 -23.28 2.70
C GLY A 181 -7.40 -21.88 2.76
N GLU A 182 -8.48 -21.72 3.52
CA GLU A 182 -9.16 -20.45 3.71
C GLU A 182 -8.38 -19.55 4.68
N ILE A 183 -8.25 -18.27 4.33
CA ILE A 183 -7.47 -17.28 5.10
C ILE A 183 -8.38 -16.58 6.12
N PHE A 184 -8.10 -16.79 7.39
CA PHE A 184 -8.75 -16.06 8.48
C PHE A 184 -7.81 -15.01 9.06
N VAL A 185 -8.33 -13.79 9.21
CA VAL A 185 -7.57 -12.64 9.67
C VAL A 185 -8.23 -11.92 10.84
N ARG A 186 -7.42 -11.41 11.76
CA ARG A 186 -7.85 -10.55 12.87
C ARG A 186 -6.83 -9.45 13.14
N LEU A 187 -7.31 -8.28 13.53
CA LEU A 187 -6.55 -7.11 14.00
C LEU A 187 -7.12 -6.61 15.33
#